data_AF-A0A927TNG8-F1
#
_entry.id   AF-A0A927TNG8-F1
#
_cell.length_a   1.000
_cell.length_b   1.000
_cell.length_c   1.000
_cell.angle_alpha   90.00
_cell.angle_beta   90.00
_cell.angle_gamma   90.00
#
_symmetry.space_group_name_H-M   'P 1'
#
loop_
_entity.id
_entity.type
_entity.pdbx_description
1 polymer ?
#
loop_
_entity_poly.entity_id
_entity_poly.type
_entity_poly.pdbx_seq_one_letter_code
_entity_poly.pdbx_strand_id
1 'polypeptide(L)'
;MKNKEYKIKHPEAFLDLFSEISGDSRYKQLGEALEERQISEGKGEMTMCVLADMLENRGIEKGIEKGIYALIQDNLEQNNSHQEIITKLQKYFNLTRERAEEYITTQA
;
A
#
# COMPACT_ATOMS: atom_id res chain seq x y z
N MET A 1 9.70 -28.28 12.60
CA MET A 1 8.45 -28.16 11.80
C MET A 1 8.82 -28.21 10.33
N LYS A 2 8.14 -29.01 9.50
CA LYS A 2 8.33 -28.97 8.04
C LYS A 2 7.61 -27.73 7.51
N ASN A 3 8.33 -26.77 6.93
CA ASN A 3 7.71 -25.69 6.15
C ASN A 3 7.02 -26.33 4.94
N LYS A 4 5.69 -26.41 4.97
CA LYS A 4 4.91 -26.80 3.79
C LYS A 4 4.70 -25.55 2.96
N GLU A 5 5.30 -25.51 1.79
CA GLU A 5 5.03 -24.46 0.80
C GLU A 5 3.67 -24.73 0.16
N TYR A 6 2.66 -23.96 0.55
CA TYR A 6 1.35 -24.00 -0.07
C TYR A 6 1.35 -23.09 -1.30
N LYS A 7 1.11 -23.71 -2.47
CA LYS A 7 0.99 -23.00 -3.76
C LYS A 7 -0.46 -22.68 -4.08
N ILE A 8 -0.71 -21.44 -4.50
CA ILE A 8 -2.00 -20.93 -4.94
C ILE A 8 -1.93 -20.80 -6.47
N LYS A 9 -2.83 -21.51 -7.18
CA LYS A 9 -2.83 -21.56 -8.65
C LYS A 9 -3.52 -20.37 -9.32
N HIS A 10 -4.52 -19.80 -8.65
CA HIS A 10 -5.31 -18.67 -9.11
C HIS A 10 -5.49 -17.70 -7.93
N PRO A 11 -4.45 -16.93 -7.59
CA PRO A 11 -4.51 -16.02 -6.44
C PRO A 11 -5.60 -14.95 -6.60
N GLU A 12 -5.93 -14.55 -7.82
CA GLU A 12 -7.01 -13.61 -8.13
C GLU A 12 -8.36 -14.17 -7.69
N ALA A 13 -8.70 -15.38 -8.16
CA ALA A 13 -9.96 -16.05 -7.81
C ALA A 13 -10.07 -16.35 -6.30
N PHE A 14 -8.94 -16.64 -5.65
CA PHE A 14 -8.89 -16.79 -4.19
C PHE A 14 -9.22 -15.48 -3.47
N LEU A 15 -8.64 -14.37 -3.92
CA LEU A 15 -8.86 -13.05 -3.34
C LEU A 15 -10.27 -12.52 -3.58
N ASP A 16 -10.85 -12.77 -4.76
CA ASP A 16 -12.24 -12.43 -5.06
C ASP A 16 -13.20 -13.17 -4.11
N LEU A 17 -13.02 -14.49 -3.96
CA LEU A 17 -13.81 -15.27 -3.01
C LEU A 17 -13.67 -14.74 -1.58
N PHE A 18 -12.45 -14.41 -1.15
CA PHE A 18 -12.20 -13.84 0.16
C PHE A 18 -12.84 -12.46 0.34
N SER A 19 -12.83 -11.61 -0.69
CA SER A 19 -13.50 -10.32 -0.68
C SER A 19 -15.01 -10.47 -0.42
N GLU A 20 -15.65 -11.42 -1.10
CA GLU A 20 -17.09 -11.68 -0.93
C GLU A 20 -17.42 -12.25 0.46
N ILE A 21 -16.62 -13.21 0.95
CA ILE A 21 -16.89 -13.85 2.26
C ILE A 21 -16.61 -12.90 3.43
N SER A 22 -15.55 -12.09 3.33
CA SER A 22 -15.16 -11.17 4.40
C SER A 22 -15.87 -9.81 4.33
N GLY A 23 -16.43 -9.44 3.17
CA GLY A 23 -16.90 -8.09 2.89
C GLY A 23 -15.77 -7.06 2.78
N ASP A 24 -14.52 -7.49 2.72
CA ASP A 24 -13.36 -6.63 2.74
C ASP A 24 -12.81 -6.38 1.34
N SER A 25 -13.10 -5.19 0.81
CA SER A 25 -12.69 -4.77 -0.53
C SER A 25 -11.16 -4.72 -0.72
N ARG A 26 -10.36 -4.79 0.34
CA ARG A 26 -8.88 -4.83 0.23
C ARG A 26 -8.40 -6.05 -0.54
N TYR A 27 -9.10 -7.18 -0.45
CA TYR A 27 -8.73 -8.41 -1.17
C TYR A 27 -8.96 -8.25 -2.67
N LYS A 28 -10.10 -7.69 -3.09
CA LYS A 28 -10.39 -7.38 -4.49
C LYS A 28 -9.36 -6.44 -5.10
N GLN A 29 -9.03 -5.35 -4.39
CA GLN A 29 -8.00 -4.42 -4.83
C GLN A 29 -6.63 -5.10 -5.00
N LEU A 30 -6.34 -6.15 -4.21
CA LEU A 30 -5.10 -6.93 -4.35
C LEU A 30 -5.16 -7.88 -5.54
N GLY A 31 -6.31 -8.48 -5.81
CA GLY A 31 -6.54 -9.24 -7.05
C GLY A 31 -6.21 -8.38 -8.27
N GLU A 32 -6.79 -7.18 -8.36
CA GLU A 32 -6.53 -6.21 -9.44
C GLU A 32 -5.03 -5.88 -9.58
N ALA A 33 -4.34 -5.60 -8.46
CA ALA A 33 -2.90 -5.30 -8.48
C ALA A 33 -2.02 -6.52 -8.86
N LEU A 34 -2.48 -7.74 -8.57
CA LEU A 34 -1.81 -8.97 -9.00
C LEU A 34 -2.03 -9.25 -10.48
N GLU A 35 -3.23 -8.98 -10.99
CA GLU A 35 -3.55 -9.06 -12.41
C GLU A 35 -2.68 -8.09 -13.21
N GLU A 36 -2.58 -6.82 -12.78
CA GLU A 36 -1.70 -5.80 -13.38
C GLU A 36 -0.23 -6.25 -13.48
N ARG A 37 0.27 -6.96 -12.47
CA ARG A 37 1.63 -7.53 -12.45
C ARG A 37 1.77 -8.77 -13.34
N GLN A 38 0.67 -9.47 -13.63
CA GLN A 38 0.64 -10.72 -14.39
C GLN A 38 0.10 -10.58 -15.82
N ILE A 39 -0.17 -9.36 -16.32
CA ILE A 39 -0.64 -9.08 -17.69
C ILE A 39 0.32 -9.64 -18.76
N SER A 40 1.59 -9.93 -18.44
CA SER A 40 2.53 -10.52 -19.40
C SER A 40 2.46 -12.04 -19.52
N GLU A 41 2.09 -12.82 -18.50
CA GLU A 41 2.10 -14.29 -18.59
C GLU A 41 1.07 -14.91 -17.63
N GLY A 42 -0.10 -15.26 -18.17
CA GLY A 42 -1.28 -15.72 -17.42
C GLY A 42 -1.19 -17.09 -16.73
N LYS A 43 -0.16 -17.35 -15.92
CA LYS A 43 -0.03 -18.51 -15.00
C LYS A 43 0.89 -18.20 -13.82
N GLY A 44 0.48 -17.37 -12.87
CA GLY A 44 1.24 -17.16 -11.65
C GLY A 44 0.83 -18.12 -10.53
N GLU A 45 1.48 -19.29 -10.43
CA GLU A 45 1.47 -20.00 -9.14
C GLU A 45 2.22 -19.14 -8.12
N MET A 46 1.54 -18.62 -7.09
CA MET A 46 2.19 -17.89 -6.00
C MET A 46 2.16 -18.67 -4.70
N THR A 47 3.13 -18.46 -3.83
CA THR A 47 3.08 -19.04 -2.49
C THR A 47 2.23 -18.18 -1.57
N MET A 48 1.61 -18.82 -0.58
CA MET A 48 0.87 -18.09 0.45
C MET A 48 1.73 -17.05 1.19
N CYS A 49 3.02 -17.34 1.41
CA CYS A 49 3.93 -16.38 2.05
C CYS A 49 4.08 -15.11 1.22
N VAL A 50 4.30 -15.24 -0.10
CA VAL A 50 4.39 -14.08 -1.00
C VAL A 50 3.08 -13.29 -1.01
N LEU A 51 1.94 -13.97 -0.97
CA LEU A 51 0.63 -13.30 -0.92
C LEU A 51 0.45 -12.52 0.40
N ALA A 52 0.84 -13.12 1.52
CA ALA A 52 0.79 -12.47 2.84
C ALA A 52 1.71 -11.25 2.91
N ASP A 53 2.96 -11.37 2.42
CA ASP A 53 3.92 -10.26 2.38
C ASP A 53 3.40 -9.10 1.52
N MET A 54 2.75 -9.41 0.39
CA MET A 54 2.13 -8.38 -0.46
C MET A 54 0.96 -7.68 0.23
N LEU A 55 0.11 -8.43 0.95
CA LEU A 55 -0.98 -7.86 1.75
C LEU A 55 -0.44 -6.93 2.84
N GLU A 56 0.57 -7.38 3.58
CA GLU A 56 1.17 -6.63 4.68
C GLU A 56 1.87 -5.36 4.19
N ASN A 57 2.76 -5.48 3.21
CA ASN A 57 3.50 -4.33 2.66
C ASN A 57 2.56 -3.29 2.07
N ARG A 58 1.53 -3.71 1.32
CA ARG A 58 0.53 -2.78 0.78
C ARG A 58 -0.25 -2.09 1.90
N GLY A 59 -0.58 -2.81 2.96
CA GLY A 59 -1.24 -2.24 4.14
C GLY A 59 -0.37 -1.16 4.80
N ILE A 60 0.92 -1.44 4.96
CA ILE A 60 1.91 -0.50 5.52
C ILE A 60 2.05 0.73 4.62
N GLU A 61 2.25 0.55 3.31
CA GLU A 61 2.38 1.64 2.34
C GLU A 61 1.16 2.58 2.38
N LYS A 62 -0.06 2.02 2.29
CA LYS A 62 -1.30 2.80 2.39
C LYS A 62 -1.45 3.50 3.74
N GLY A 63 -1.01 2.87 4.83
CA GLY A 63 -1.02 3.45 6.16
C GLY A 63 -0.09 4.65 6.28
N ILE A 64 1.13 4.52 5.76
CA ILE A 64 2.12 5.60 5.71
C ILE A 64 1.59 6.76 4.86
N GLU A 65 1.06 6.46 3.66
CA GLU A 65 0.52 7.48 2.74
C GLU A 65 -0.61 8.29 3.40
N LYS A 66 -1.58 7.59 4.03
CA LYS A 66 -2.65 8.25 4.79
C LYS A 66 -2.12 9.08 5.95
N GLY A 67 -1.10 8.60 6.66
CA GLY A 67 -0.46 9.35 7.75
C GLY A 67 0.22 10.62 7.28
N ILE A 68 0.90 10.58 6.13
CA ILE A 68 1.51 11.74 5.48
C ILE A 68 0.43 12.78 5.13
N TYR A 69 -0.65 12.36 4.46
CA TYR A 69 -1.72 13.28 4.10
C TYR A 69 -2.39 13.91 5.32
N ALA A 70 -2.69 13.12 6.36
CA ALA A 70 -3.26 13.65 7.59
C ALA A 70 -2.34 14.69 8.25
N LEU A 71 -1.02 14.45 8.27
CA LEU A 71 -0.06 15.41 8.80
C LEU A 71 -0.05 16.71 7.99
N ILE A 72 -0.01 16.60 6.65
CA ILE A 72 0.00 17.78 5.78
C ILE A 72 -1.26 18.63 6.00
N GLN A 73 -2.44 18.00 5.97
CA GLN A 73 -3.72 18.70 6.16
C GLN A 73 -3.79 19.41 7.52
N ASP A 74 -3.45 18.73 8.61
CA ASP A 74 -3.41 19.34 9.96
C ASP A 74 -2.47 20.55 10.01
N ASN A 75 -1.32 20.49 9.34
CA ASN A 75 -0.38 21.61 9.34
C ASN A 75 -0.81 22.78 8.45
N LEU A 76 -1.49 22.50 7.33
CA LEU A 76 -2.08 23.53 6.47
C LEU A 76 -3.23 24.26 7.19
N GLU A 77 -4.09 23.52 7.91
CA GLU A 77 -5.16 24.10 8.74
C GLU A 77 -4.61 25.01 9.85
N GLN A 78 -3.46 24.64 10.42
CA GLN A 78 -2.75 25.42 11.43
C GLN A 78 -1.94 26.59 10.85
N ASN A 79 -1.97 26.83 9.53
CA ASN A 79 -1.17 27.85 8.84
C ASN A 79 0.34 27.72 9.06
N ASN A 80 0.84 26.49 9.26
CA ASN A 80 2.28 26.24 9.34
C ASN A 80 2.93 26.43 7.97
N SER A 81 4.19 26.88 7.96
CA SER A 81 4.90 27.12 6.71
C SER A 81 5.25 25.80 6.00
N HIS A 82 5.36 25.82 4.67
CA HIS A 82 5.77 24.64 3.89
C HIS A 82 7.12 24.06 4.38
N GLN A 83 8.03 24.91 4.85
CA GLN A 83 9.33 24.45 5.38
C GLN A 83 9.18 23.63 6.66
N GLU A 84 8.25 24.01 7.56
CA GLU A 84 7.96 23.24 8.77
C GLU A 84 7.31 21.90 8.46
N ILE A 85 6.38 21.88 7.49
CA ILE A 85 5.73 20.66 7.01
C ILE A 85 6.77 19.71 6.43
N ILE A 86 7.64 20.19 5.54
CA ILE A 86 8.74 19.39 4.97
C ILE A 86 9.62 18.82 6.08
N THR A 87 10.02 19.65 7.05
CA THR A 87 10.86 19.20 8.18
C THR A 87 10.21 18.07 8.98
N LYS A 88 8.90 18.17 9.24
CA LYS A 88 8.14 17.11 9.92
C LYS A 88 8.06 15.85 9.07
N LEU A 89 7.78 15.98 7.77
CA LEU A 89 7.71 14.84 6.84
C LEU A 89 9.03 14.07 6.76
N GLN A 90 10.15 14.78 6.65
CA GLN A 90 11.47 14.17 6.64
C GLN A 90 11.78 13.46 7.98
N LYS A 91 11.41 14.08 9.11
CA LYS A 91 11.68 13.55 10.45
C LYS A 91 10.84 12.30 10.78
N TYR A 92 9.55 12.31 10.49
CA TYR A 92 8.62 11.27 10.94
C TYR A 92 8.42 10.13 9.92
N PHE A 93 8.58 10.41 8.63
CA PHE A 93 8.39 9.43 7.56
C PHE A 93 9.68 9.11 6.81
N ASN A 94 10.82 9.66 7.27
CA ASN A 94 12.14 9.43 6.67
C ASN A 94 12.19 9.76 5.17
N LEU A 95 11.38 10.73 4.75
CA LEU A 95 11.27 11.17 3.35
C LEU A 95 12.46 12.05 2.95
N THR A 96 12.80 12.02 1.67
CA THR A 96 13.69 13.03 1.09
C THR A 96 12.94 14.35 0.97
N ARG A 97 13.69 15.45 0.89
CA ARG A 97 13.10 16.78 0.70
C ARG A 97 12.25 16.85 -0.57
N GLU A 98 12.77 16.32 -1.67
CA GLU A 98 12.07 16.27 -2.96
C GLU A 98 10.73 15.52 -2.86
N ARG A 99 10.70 14.35 -2.20
CA ARG A 99 9.46 13.60 -2.00
C ARG A 99 8.49 14.34 -1.09
N ALA A 100 8.97 14.99 -0.03
CA ALA A 100 8.11 15.78 0.84
C ALA A 100 7.48 16.98 0.09
N GLU A 101 8.23 17.64 -0.79
CA GLU A 101 7.73 18.72 -1.65
C GLU A 101 6.69 18.21 -2.67
N GLU A 102 6.91 17.02 -3.25
CA GLU A 102 5.94 16.35 -4.13
C GLU A 102 4.59 16.15 -3.41
N TYR A 103 4.60 15.59 -2.20
CA TYR A 103 3.38 15.36 -1.42
C TYR A 103 2.60 16.64 -1.09
N ILE A 104 3.30 17.75 -0.81
CA ILE A 104 2.64 19.04 -0.54
C ILE A 104 2.03 19.60 -1.84
N THR A 105 2.75 19.49 -2.96
CA THR A 105 2.31 20.03 -4.26
C THR A 105 1.08 19.29 -4.80
N THR A 106 0.96 17.98 -4.53
CA THR A 106 -0.23 17.21 -4.89
C THR A 106 -1.47 17.60 -4.06
N GLN A 107 -1.29 18.32 -2.95
CA GLN A 107 -2.36 18.65 -1.98
C GLN A 107 -2.69 20.16 -1.88
N ALA A 108 -1.93 21.01 -2.58
CA ALA A 108 -2.17 22.45 -2.67
C ALA A 108 -3.00 22.80 -3.92
#